data_AF-A0AA40E6S9-F1
#
_entry.id   AF-A0AA40E6S9-F1
#
_cell.length_a   1.000
_cell.length_b   1.000
_cell.length_c   1.000
_cell.angle_alpha   90.00
_cell.angle_beta   90.00
_cell.angle_gamma   90.00
#
_symmetry.space_group_name_H-M   'P 1'
#
loop_
_entity.id
_entity.type
_entity.pdbx_description
1 polymer ?
#
loop_
_entity_poly.entity_id
_entity_poly.type
_entity_poly.pdbx_seq_one_letter_code
_entity_poly.pdbx_strand_id
1 'polypeptide(L)'
;IINLDRVGSKLTAGCKKNEELSAFTHTAIIGTVTAGVSQSAVARVFRVDRKVVQRAIQRFESLNTVESRPRTGRPEILARREQRHIIQLAKRNPHLLIYLFTNIVDTRVSRSTLHRVLRNHHM
;
A
#
# COMPACT_ATOMS: atom_id res chain seq x y z
N ILE A 1 -36.78 11.56 -5.83
CA ILE A 1 -35.82 10.82 -6.69
C ILE A 1 -34.41 11.23 -6.27
N ILE A 2 -33.52 10.27 -6.02
CA ILE A 2 -32.11 10.55 -5.67
C ILE A 2 -31.37 10.95 -6.96
N ASN A 3 -30.69 12.10 -6.95
CA ASN A 3 -29.96 12.61 -8.12
C ASN A 3 -28.49 12.15 -8.10
N LEU A 4 -28.00 11.64 -9.23
CA LEU A 4 -26.66 11.08 -9.38
C LEU A 4 -25.55 12.12 -9.12
N ASP A 5 -25.70 13.36 -9.59
CA ASP A 5 -24.71 14.43 -9.40
C ASP A 5 -24.51 14.78 -7.93
N ARG A 6 -25.62 14.78 -7.17
CA ARG A 6 -25.60 15.03 -5.72
C ARG A 6 -24.92 13.89 -4.97
N VAL A 7 -25.13 12.65 -5.40
CA VAL A 7 -24.47 11.48 -4.81
C VAL A 7 -22.99 11.50 -5.12
N GLY A 8 -22.61 11.59 -6.40
CA GLY A 8 -21.20 11.59 -6.82
C GLY A 8 -20.39 12.67 -6.13
N SER A 9 -20.89 13.91 -6.08
CA SER A 9 -20.23 15.02 -5.39
C SER A 9 -20.05 14.76 -3.88
N LYS A 10 -20.98 14.08 -3.22
CA LYS A 10 -20.85 13.72 -1.80
C LYS A 10 -19.80 12.63 -1.58
N LEU A 11 -19.72 11.65 -2.48
CA LEU A 11 -18.77 10.53 -2.37
C LEU A 11 -17.32 10.95 -2.59
N THR A 12 -17.09 12.07 -3.28
CA THR A 12 -15.75 12.60 -3.53
C THR A 12 -15.42 13.87 -2.75
N ALA A 13 -16.36 14.42 -1.97
CA ALA A 13 -16.17 15.67 -1.22
C ALA A 13 -14.97 15.65 -0.23
N GLY A 14 -14.59 14.47 0.28
CA GLY A 14 -13.49 14.31 1.23
C GLY A 14 -12.16 13.87 0.62
N CYS A 15 -12.09 13.65 -0.69
CA CYS A 15 -10.89 13.09 -1.33
C CYS A 15 -9.75 14.12 -1.37
N LYS A 16 -8.60 13.78 -0.80
CA LYS A 16 -7.39 14.62 -0.87
C LYS A 16 -6.57 14.31 -2.11
N LYS A 17 -5.71 15.25 -2.50
CA LYS A 17 -4.75 15.06 -3.59
C LYS A 17 -3.83 13.87 -3.27
N ASN A 18 -3.64 12.98 -4.24
CA ASN A 18 -2.84 11.74 -4.14
C ASN A 18 -3.38 10.68 -3.17
N GLU A 19 -4.58 10.88 -2.63
CA GLU A 19 -5.28 9.85 -1.87
C GLU A 19 -5.87 8.81 -2.82
N GLU A 20 -5.88 7.56 -2.36
CA GLU A 20 -6.50 6.47 -3.12
C GLU A 20 -8.01 6.60 -3.06
N LEU A 21 -8.71 6.25 -4.15
CA LEU A 21 -10.17 6.22 -4.09
C LEU A 21 -10.62 5.19 -3.07
N SER A 22 -11.57 5.60 -2.23
CA SER A 22 -12.30 4.68 -1.37
C SER A 22 -12.96 3.61 -2.23
N ALA A 23 -12.97 2.37 -1.74
CA ALA A 23 -13.63 1.25 -2.40
C ALA A 23 -15.11 1.57 -2.70
N PHE A 24 -15.78 2.28 -1.80
CA PHE A 24 -17.18 2.68 -2.01
C PHE A 24 -17.34 3.57 -3.25
N THR A 25 -16.50 4.60 -3.37
CA THR A 25 -16.51 5.52 -4.53
C THR A 25 -16.15 4.79 -5.81
N HIS A 26 -15.21 3.84 -5.75
CA HIS A 26 -14.80 3.03 -6.88
C HIS A 26 -15.94 2.10 -7.39
N THR A 27 -16.65 1.43 -6.47
CA THR A 27 -17.84 0.62 -6.81
C THR A 27 -18.94 1.48 -7.43
N ALA A 28 -19.19 2.68 -6.89
CA ALA A 28 -20.19 3.59 -7.45
C ALA A 28 -19.84 4.03 -8.87
N ILE A 29 -18.56 4.36 -9.14
CA ILE A 29 -18.08 4.71 -10.49
C ILE A 29 -18.31 3.53 -11.45
N ILE A 30 -17.87 2.33 -11.08
CA ILE A 30 -18.03 1.14 -11.93
C ILE A 30 -19.51 0.86 -12.19
N GLY A 31 -20.34 0.85 -11.15
CA GLY A 31 -21.79 0.61 -11.25
C GLY A 31 -22.50 1.63 -12.15
N THR A 32 -22.09 2.90 -12.14
CA THR A 32 -22.67 3.91 -13.03
C THR A 32 -22.27 3.73 -14.49
N VAL A 33 -21.04 3.27 -14.74
CA VAL A 33 -20.57 2.95 -16.09
C VAL A 33 -21.27 1.71 -16.63
N THR A 34 -21.44 0.66 -15.81
CA THR A 34 -22.17 -0.55 -16.21
C THR A 34 -23.65 -0.28 -16.46
N ALA A 35 -24.23 0.72 -15.80
CA ALA A 35 -25.58 1.22 -16.09
C ALA A 35 -25.68 2.01 -17.41
N GLY A 36 -24.61 2.13 -18.19
CA GLY A 36 -24.60 2.73 -19.53
C GLY A 36 -24.25 4.22 -19.56
N VAL A 37 -23.89 4.83 -18.43
CA VAL A 37 -23.46 6.24 -18.40
C VAL A 37 -22.05 6.36 -18.99
N SER A 38 -21.86 7.33 -19.90
CA SER A 38 -20.54 7.56 -20.50
C SER A 38 -19.47 7.91 -19.45
N GLN A 39 -18.23 7.43 -19.65
CA GLN A 39 -17.11 7.70 -18.74
C GLN A 39 -16.87 9.21 -18.51
N SER A 40 -17.08 10.04 -19.54
CA SER A 40 -16.96 11.50 -19.43
C SER A 40 -18.05 12.12 -18.53
N ALA A 41 -19.28 11.60 -18.60
CA ALA A 41 -20.36 12.04 -17.72
C ALA A 41 -20.09 11.60 -16.27
N VAL A 42 -19.69 10.34 -16.06
CA VAL A 42 -19.33 9.82 -14.73
C VAL A 42 -18.19 10.66 -14.12
N ALA A 43 -17.15 10.98 -14.88
CA ALA A 43 -16.06 11.84 -14.43
C ALA A 43 -16.57 13.21 -13.91
N ARG A 44 -17.53 13.82 -14.63
CA ARG A 44 -18.15 15.09 -14.24
C ARG A 44 -18.96 14.96 -12.94
N VAL A 45 -19.81 13.93 -12.85
CA VAL A 45 -20.65 13.66 -11.68
C VAL A 45 -19.80 13.47 -10.41
N PHE A 46 -18.75 12.66 -10.51
CA PHE A 46 -17.87 12.33 -9.39
C PHE A 46 -16.74 13.35 -9.18
N ARG A 47 -16.63 14.39 -10.01
CA ARG A 47 -15.56 15.40 -9.94
C ARG A 47 -14.14 14.81 -9.96
N VAL A 48 -13.96 13.77 -10.77
CA VAL A 48 -12.66 13.10 -10.97
C VAL A 48 -12.24 13.21 -12.43
N ASP A 49 -10.95 13.05 -12.70
CA ASP A 49 -10.47 12.99 -14.08
C ASP A 49 -11.04 11.75 -14.80
N ARG A 50 -11.35 11.88 -16.09
CA ARG A 50 -11.76 10.74 -16.92
C ARG A 50 -10.75 9.58 -16.88
N LYS A 51 -9.45 9.90 -16.78
CA LYS A 51 -8.37 8.90 -16.63
C LYS A 51 -8.54 8.05 -15.36
N VAL A 52 -9.05 8.63 -14.28
CA VAL A 52 -9.34 7.92 -13.04
C VAL A 52 -10.47 6.91 -13.24
N VAL A 53 -11.55 7.32 -13.90
CA VAL A 53 -12.67 6.43 -14.26
C VAL A 53 -12.19 5.26 -15.12
N GLN A 54 -11.40 5.54 -16.15
CA GLN A 54 -10.83 4.51 -17.02
C GLN A 54 -9.93 3.54 -16.26
N ARG A 55 -9.03 4.04 -15.40
CA ARG A 55 -8.15 3.19 -14.57
C ARG A 55 -8.95 2.33 -13.61
N ALA A 56 -10.03 2.86 -13.04
CA ALA A 56 -10.90 2.12 -12.13
C ALA A 56 -11.53 0.90 -12.83
N ILE A 57 -12.04 1.09 -14.06
CA ILE A 57 -12.59 0.02 -14.90
C ILE A 57 -11.51 -1.01 -15.22
N GLN A 58 -10.38 -0.58 -15.78
CA GLN A 58 -9.28 -1.48 -16.16
C GLN A 58 -8.74 -2.29 -14.97
N ARG A 59 -8.64 -1.66 -13.80
CA ARG A 59 -8.22 -2.31 -12.56
C ARG A 59 -9.24 -3.36 -12.12
N PHE A 60 -10.52 -3.06 -12.20
CA PHE A 60 -11.58 -4.01 -11.86
C PHE A 60 -11.60 -5.20 -12.81
N GLU A 61 -11.50 -4.97 -14.13
CA GLU A 61 -11.43 -6.03 -15.14
C GLU A 61 -10.23 -6.96 -14.96
N SER A 62 -9.08 -6.41 -14.57
CA SER A 62 -7.84 -7.20 -14.41
C SER A 62 -7.72 -7.91 -13.06
N LEU A 63 -8.20 -7.31 -11.97
CA LEU A 63 -7.97 -7.80 -10.61
C LEU A 63 -9.23 -8.32 -9.92
N ASN A 64 -10.42 -8.11 -10.50
CA ASN A 64 -11.73 -8.43 -9.91
C ASN A 64 -11.89 -7.91 -8.47
N THR A 65 -11.22 -6.81 -8.14
CA THR A 65 -11.28 -6.18 -6.82
C THR A 65 -11.37 -4.67 -6.96
N VAL A 66 -12.08 -4.09 -6.00
CA VAL A 66 -12.30 -2.65 -5.87
C VAL A 66 -11.33 -2.06 -4.83
N GLU A 67 -10.79 -2.90 -3.96
CA GLU A 67 -9.90 -2.47 -2.89
C GLU A 67 -8.52 -2.06 -3.40
N SER A 68 -7.96 -1.04 -2.76
CA SER A 68 -6.59 -0.66 -3.03
C SER A 68 -5.60 -1.65 -2.42
N ARG A 69 -4.63 -2.10 -3.22
CA ARG A 69 -3.57 -3.01 -2.76
C ARG A 69 -2.61 -2.23 -1.86
N PRO A 70 -2.07 -2.86 -0.81
CA PRO A 70 -0.99 -2.27 -0.05
C PRO A 70 0.17 -1.95 -0.99
N ARG A 71 0.80 -0.79 -0.81
CA ARG A 71 1.94 -0.36 -1.61
C ARG A 71 3.12 -1.31 -1.33
N THR A 72 3.83 -1.68 -2.39
CA THR A 72 5.11 -2.40 -2.27
C THR A 72 6.11 -1.42 -1.66
N GLY A 73 6.26 -1.47 -0.34
CA GLY A 73 7.22 -0.63 0.37
C GLY A 73 8.65 -0.83 -0.13
N ARG A 74 9.57 0.00 0.35
CA ARG A 74 10.99 -0.14 0.01
C ARG A 74 11.48 -1.53 0.47
N PRO A 75 12.11 -2.33 -0.41
CA PRO A 75 12.66 -3.62 0.00
C PRO A 75 13.70 -3.42 1.09
N GLU A 76 13.76 -4.38 2.02
CA GLU A 76 14.73 -4.34 3.11
C GLU A 76 16.13 -4.56 2.57
N ILE A 77 17.11 -3.92 3.22
CA ILE A 77 18.54 -4.06 2.86
C ILE A 77 19.03 -5.50 3.11
N LEU A 78 18.54 -6.12 4.19
CA LEU A 78 18.89 -7.48 4.57
C LEU A 78 17.97 -8.48 3.90
N ALA A 79 18.56 -9.49 3.26
CA ALA A 79 17.83 -10.66 2.81
C ALA A 79 17.37 -11.51 4.01
N ARG A 80 16.30 -12.29 3.82
CA ARG A 80 15.77 -13.20 4.86
C ARG A 80 16.82 -14.17 5.43
N ARG A 81 17.78 -14.59 4.59
CA ARG A 81 18.90 -15.47 5.00
C ARG A 81 19.84 -14.78 5.97
N GLU A 82 20.17 -13.53 5.70
CA GLU A 82 21.08 -12.73 6.53
C GLU A 82 20.43 -12.40 7.87
N GLN A 83 19.15 -12.03 7.87
CA GLN A 83 18.38 -11.84 9.11
C GLN A 83 18.39 -13.09 9.98
N ARG A 84 18.16 -14.26 9.37
CA ARG A 84 18.21 -15.55 10.08
C ARG A 84 19.59 -15.82 10.68
N HIS A 85 20.66 -15.51 9.95
CA HIS A 85 22.03 -15.67 10.44
C HIS A 85 22.30 -14.78 11.66
N ILE A 86 21.90 -13.51 11.61
CA ILE A 86 22.01 -12.56 12.74
C ILE A 86 21.26 -13.09 13.97
N ILE A 87 20.03 -13.57 13.80
CA ILE A 87 19.21 -14.12 14.90
C ILE A 87 19.89 -15.34 15.53
N GLN A 88 20.43 -16.26 14.71
CA GLN A 88 21.13 -17.44 15.21
C GLN A 88 22.39 -17.08 16.00
N LEU A 89 23.15 -16.09 15.53
CA LEU A 89 24.32 -15.58 16.25
C LEU A 89 23.93 -14.90 17.57
N ALA A 90 22.84 -14.13 17.60
CA ALA A 90 22.33 -13.50 18.82
C ALA A 90 21.89 -14.52 19.87
N LYS A 91 21.23 -15.61 19.43
CA LYS A 91 20.87 -16.73 20.31
C LYS A 91 22.08 -17.46 20.90
N ARG A 92 23.15 -17.62 20.12
CA ARG A 92 24.38 -18.26 20.60
C ARG A 92 25.16 -17.37 21.56
N ASN A 93 25.04 -16.05 21.43
CA ASN A 93 25.84 -15.07 22.18
C ASN A 93 24.93 -13.98 22.80
N PRO A 94 24.14 -14.31 23.84
CA PRO A 94 23.11 -13.41 24.38
C PRO A 94 23.66 -12.13 25.04
N HIS A 95 24.88 -12.16 25.56
CA HIS A 95 25.51 -11.03 26.25
C HIS A 95 26.38 -10.17 25.33
N LEU A 96 26.46 -10.49 24.04
CA LEU A 96 27.35 -9.82 23.11
C LEU A 96 26.75 -8.47 22.67
N LEU A 97 27.51 -7.38 22.86
CA LEU A 97 27.03 -6.05 22.53
C LEU A 97 26.82 -5.89 21.01
N ILE A 98 25.74 -5.21 20.62
CA ILE A 98 25.38 -4.96 19.22
C ILE A 98 26.49 -4.31 18.39
N TYR A 99 27.38 -3.52 19.00
CA TYR A 99 28.52 -2.93 18.28
C TYR A 99 29.58 -3.98 17.87
N LEU A 100 29.71 -5.06 18.64
CA LEU A 100 30.61 -6.17 18.29
C LEU A 100 29.99 -7.02 17.19
N PHE A 101 28.65 -7.12 17.15
CA PHE A 101 27.92 -7.80 16.08
C PHE A 101 28.24 -7.26 14.68
N THR A 102 28.45 -5.94 14.52
CA THR A 102 28.80 -5.38 13.20
C THR A 102 30.17 -5.82 12.71
N ASN A 103 31.10 -6.17 13.62
CA ASN A 103 32.41 -6.69 13.23
C ASN A 103 32.37 -8.19 12.94
N ILE A 104 31.50 -8.94 13.63
CA ILE A 104 31.36 -10.39 13.49
C ILE A 104 30.54 -10.75 12.25
N VAL A 105 29.46 -10.00 12.04
CA VAL A 105 28.60 -10.13 10.87
C VAL A 105 29.17 -9.20 9.81
N ASP A 106 29.92 -9.75 8.84
CA ASP A 106 30.49 -9.03 7.67
C ASP A 106 29.38 -8.47 6.76
N THR A 107 28.58 -7.58 7.32
CA THR A 107 27.40 -6.98 6.70
C THR A 107 27.58 -5.48 6.70
N ARG A 108 27.25 -4.87 5.56
CA ARG A 108 27.32 -3.42 5.33
C ARG A 108 26.13 -2.68 5.97
N VAL A 109 25.75 -3.09 7.18
CA VAL A 109 24.45 -2.77 7.78
C VAL A 109 24.64 -1.92 9.03
N SER A 110 23.81 -0.90 9.18
CA SER A 110 23.87 0.00 10.33
C SER A 110 23.43 -0.68 11.63
N ARG A 111 23.97 -0.21 12.77
CA ARG A 111 23.59 -0.69 14.12
C ARG A 111 22.08 -0.65 14.36
N SER A 112 21.41 0.42 13.92
CA SER A 112 19.95 0.57 14.04
C SER A 112 19.17 -0.51 13.28
N THR A 113 19.71 -0.97 12.15
CA THR A 113 19.07 -2.04 11.38
C THR A 113 19.21 -3.39 12.09
N LEU A 114 20.37 -3.68 12.68
CA LEU A 114 20.55 -4.86 13.54
C LEU A 114 19.62 -4.84 14.74
N HIS A 115 19.55 -3.71 15.45
CA HIS A 115 18.65 -3.54 16.59
C HIS A 115 17.18 -3.70 16.19
N ARG A 116 16.78 -3.18 15.02
CA ARG A 116 15.41 -3.37 14.50
C ARG A 116 15.11 -4.85 14.23
N VAL A 117 16.06 -5.58 13.63
CA VAL A 117 15.89 -7.02 13.38
C VAL A 117 15.72 -7.78 14.69
N LEU A 118 16.58 -7.56 15.69
CA LEU A 118 16.47 -8.25 16.99
C LEU A 118 15.16 -7.91 17.71
N ARG A 119 14.78 -6.62 17.74
CA ARG A 119 13.51 -6.16 18.32
C ARG A 119 12.29 -6.78 17.64
N ASN A 120 12.27 -6.87 16.31
CA ASN A 120 11.18 -7.49 15.55
C ASN A 120 11.04 -8.99 15.84
N HIS A 121 12.11 -9.64 16.34
CA HIS A 121 12.15 -11.05 16.71
C HIS A 121 12.12 -11.29 18.23
N HIS A 122 11.81 -10.27 19.03
CA HIS A 122 11.71 -10.34 20.49
C HIS A 122 12.98 -10.85 21.19
N MET A 123 14.15 -10.43 20.70
CA MET A 123 15.45 -10.61 21.33
C MET A 123 15.99 -9.26 21.81
#